data_AF-A0A938NBK5-F1
#
_entry.id   AF-A0A938NBK5-F1
#
_cell.length_a   1.000
_cell.length_b   1.000
_cell.length_c   1.000
_cell.angle_alpha   90.00
_cell.angle_beta   90.00
_cell.angle_gamma   90.00
#
_symmetry.space_group_name_H-M   'P 1'
#
loop_
_entity.id
_entity.type
_entity.pdbx_description
1 polymer ?
#
loop_
_entity_poly.entity_id
_entity_poly.type
_entity_poly.pdbx_seq_one_letter_code
_entity_poly.pdbx_strand_id
1 'polypeptide(L)' 'MRELTRSMVRHVLLTAAVLSCVGGCQRLLFNPDEPYNQYDRYDRLRDGFSPTEVPDEYGVPQPALRSRLGPDT' A
#
# COMPACT_ATOMS: atom_id res chain seq x y z
N MET A 1 12.95 51.64 8.24
CA MET A 1 13.01 50.43 7.37
C MET A 1 13.47 49.17 8.10
N ARG A 2 14.48 49.21 9.00
CA ARG A 2 14.99 48.01 9.72
C ARG A 2 13.99 47.34 10.69
N GLU A 3 13.11 48.11 11.32
CA GLU A 3 12.05 47.59 12.21
C GLU A 3 10.96 46.83 11.44
N LEU A 4 10.63 47.30 10.24
CA LEU A 4 9.61 46.69 9.38
C LEU A 4 10.08 45.31 8.89
N THR A 5 11.35 45.21 8.49
CA THR A 5 11.98 43.95 8.07
C THR A 5 12.05 42.93 9.20
N ARG A 6 12.28 43.38 10.45
CA ARG A 6 12.31 42.49 11.63
C ARG A 6 10.93 41.93 11.98
N SER A 7 9.89 42.76 11.88
CA SER A 7 8.50 42.33 12.06
C SER A 7 8.12 41.29 11.00
N MET A 8 8.42 41.54 9.72
CA MET A 8 8.10 40.60 8.63
C MET A 8 8.79 39.25 8.83
N VAL A 9 10.08 39.23 9.16
CA VAL A 9 10.82 37.99 9.42
C VAL A 9 10.21 37.20 10.58
N ARG A 10 9.78 37.87 11.65
CA ARG A 10 9.10 37.22 12.79
C ARG A 10 7.79 36.56 12.38
N HIS A 11 6.98 37.23 11.58
CA HIS A 11 5.71 36.68 11.12
C HIS A 11 5.93 35.48 10.20
N VAL A 12 6.89 35.56 9.27
CA VAL A 12 7.24 34.45 8.39
C VAL A 12 7.71 33.22 9.18
N LEU A 13 8.57 33.40 10.19
CA LEU A 13 9.02 32.31 11.05
C LEU A 13 7.89 31.68 11.84
N LEU A 14 6.98 32.49 12.41
CA LEU A 14 5.82 31.99 13.15
C LEU A 14 4.87 31.21 12.25
N THR A 15 4.59 31.70 11.04
CA THR A 15 3.72 30.99 10.09
C THR A 15 4.33 29.68 9.61
N ALA A 16 5.65 29.64 9.37
CA ALA A 16 6.34 28.43 8.96
C ALA A 16 6.32 27.34 10.05
N ALA A 17 6.50 27.74 11.32
CA ALA A 17 6.44 26.82 12.46
C ALA A 17 5.05 26.22 12.68
N VAL A 18 3.99 26.99 12.43
CA VAL A 18 2.61 26.47 12.54
C VAL A 18 2.31 25.50 11.38
N LEU A 19 2.72 25.82 10.15
CA LEU A 19 2.49 24.95 9.00
C LEU A 19 3.19 23.59 9.13
N SER A 20 4.37 23.53 9.76
CA SER A 20 5.07 22.26 9.96
C SER A 20 4.36 21.29 10.89
N CYS A 21 3.45 21.78 11.76
CA CYS A 21 2.67 20.93 12.66
C CYS A 21 1.44 20.31 11.98
N VAL A 22 0.96 20.89 10.88
CA VAL A 22 -0.25 20.42 10.16
C VAL A 22 0.11 19.46 9.01
N GLY A 23 1.35 19.54 8.51
CA GLY A 23 1.88 18.60 7.51
C GLY A 23 2.40 17.32 8.14
N GLY A 24 1.54 16.32 8.32
CA GLY A 24 1.95 14.97 8.70
C GLY A 24 2.31 14.12 7.48
N CYS A 25 3.44 13.44 7.50
CA CYS A 25 3.72 12.31 6.61
C CYS A 25 2.80 11.14 7.01
N GLN A 26 1.52 11.19 6.62
CA GLN A 26 0.62 10.07 6.85
C GLN A 26 0.94 8.94 5.86
N ARG A 27 1.48 7.84 6.37
CA ARG A 27 1.56 6.60 5.61
C ARG A 27 0.17 6.00 5.56
N LEU A 28 -0.35 5.76 4.36
CA LEU A 28 -1.61 5.03 4.19
C LEU A 28 -1.47 3.68 4.88
N LEU A 29 -2.42 3.35 5.77
CA LEU A 29 -2.44 2.06 6.46
C LEU A 29 -2.59 0.91 5.47
N PHE A 30 -3.32 1.16 4.37
CA PHE A 30 -3.59 0.22 3.29
C PHE A 30 -3.26 0.86 1.96
N ASN A 31 -2.44 0.18 1.15
CA ASN A 31 -2.12 0.61 -0.19
C ASN A 31 -3.23 0.13 -1.14
N PRO A 32 -3.90 1.02 -1.89
CA PRO A 32 -4.94 0.61 -2.84
C PRO A 32 -4.41 -0.27 -3.98
N ASP A 33 -3.12 -0.19 -4.28
CA ASP A 33 -2.47 -0.99 -5.33
C ASP A 33 -1.97 -2.35 -4.80
N GLU A 34 -2.11 -2.61 -3.50
CA GLU A 34 -1.74 -3.90 -2.92
C GLU A 34 -2.91 -4.89 -3.05
N PRO A 35 -2.72 -6.03 -3.74
CA PRO A 35 -3.77 -7.03 -3.88
C PRO A 35 -4.20 -7.53 -2.50
N TYR A 36 -5.49 -7.31 -2.21
CA TYR A 36 -6.06 -7.55 -0.90
C TYR A 36 -6.70 -8.94 -0.85
N ASN A 37 -5.89 -9.97 -0.58
CA ASN A 37 -6.40 -11.28 -0.20
C ASN A 37 -5.89 -11.64 1.20
N GLN A 38 -6.83 -11.93 2.11
CA GLN A 38 -6.53 -12.29 3.50
C GLN A 38 -5.67 -13.54 3.63
N TYR A 39 -5.68 -14.40 2.61
CA TYR A 39 -4.92 -15.65 2.59
C TYR A 39 -3.52 -15.47 1.98
N ASP A 40 -3.22 -14.39 1.24
CA ASP A 40 -1.93 -14.23 0.53
C ASP A 40 -0.72 -14.22 1.47
N ARG A 41 -0.87 -13.62 2.66
CA ARG A 41 0.19 -13.64 3.67
C ARG A 41 0.36 -15.04 4.26
N TYR A 42 -0.75 -15.72 4.52
CA TYR A 42 -0.76 -17.07 5.08
C TYR A 42 -0.12 -18.07 4.11
N ASP A 43 -0.54 -18.05 2.84
CA ASP A 43 -0.06 -18.94 1.79
C ASP A 43 1.45 -18.77 1.56
N ARG A 44 1.93 -17.51 1.45
CA ARG A 44 3.36 -17.21 1.32
C ARG A 44 4.24 -17.75 2.45
N LEU A 45 3.73 -17.81 3.67
CA LEU A 45 4.51 -18.23 4.84
C LEU A 45 4.57 -19.75 5.02
N ARG A 46 3.62 -20.48 4.44
CA ARG A 46 3.49 -21.92 4.68
C ARG A 46 3.99 -22.73 3.50
N ASP A 47 3.26 -22.72 2.40
CA ASP A 47 3.44 -23.63 1.26
C ASP A 47 3.72 -22.88 -0.06
N GLY A 48 3.77 -21.55 -0.03
CA GLY A 48 4.01 -20.70 -1.20
C GLY A 48 2.73 -20.27 -1.91
N PHE A 49 2.90 -19.51 -3.00
CA PHE A 49 1.76 -18.98 -3.77
C PHE A 49 1.06 -20.09 -4.56
N SER A 50 -0.25 -20.25 -4.35
CA SER A 50 -1.09 -21.12 -5.17
C SER A 50 -1.70 -20.33 -6.33
N PRO A 51 -1.48 -20.74 -7.60
CA PRO A 51 -2.10 -20.09 -8.75
C PRO A 51 -3.63 -20.06 -8.61
N THR A 52 -4.24 -18.90 -8.83
CA THR A 52 -5.71 -18.78 -8.82
C THR A 52 -6.32 -19.30 -10.13
N GLU A 53 -5.58 -19.21 -11.23
CA GLU A 53 -6.00 -19.60 -12.58
C GLU A 53 -4.91 -20.41 -13.28
N VAL A 54 -5.34 -21.34 -14.14
CA VAL A 54 -4.49 -22.16 -15.01
C VAL A 54 -5.12 -22.14 -16.41
N PRO A 55 -4.31 -22.04 -17.49
CA PRO A 55 -4.83 -22.12 -18.85
C PRO A 55 -5.43 -23.50 -19.13
N ASP A 56 -6.55 -23.54 -19.83
CA ASP A 56 -7.10 -24.77 -20.37
C ASP A 56 -6.32 -25.27 -21.60
N GLU A 57 -6.79 -26.36 -22.21
CA GLU A 57 -6.17 -26.95 -23.40
C GLU A 57 -6.11 -25.99 -24.61
N TYR A 58 -6.90 -24.92 -24.59
CA TYR A 58 -6.97 -23.88 -25.62
C TYR A 58 -6.29 -22.56 -25.19
N GLY A 59 -5.66 -22.54 -24.00
CA GLY A 59 -4.97 -21.37 -23.46
C GLY A 59 -5.89 -20.35 -22.79
N VAL A 60 -7.18 -20.65 -22.61
CA VAL A 60 -8.12 -19.75 -21.92
C VAL A 60 -7.92 -19.90 -20.41
N PRO A 61 -7.72 -18.81 -19.65
CA PRO A 61 -7.54 -18.90 -18.21
C PRO A 61 -8.82 -19.42 -17.55
N GLN A 62 -8.68 -20.47 -16.72
CA GLN A 62 -9.77 -21.04 -15.92
C GLN A 62 -9.35 -21.15 -14.44
N PRO A 63 -10.30 -21.11 -13.49
CA PRO A 63 -9.99 -21.25 -12.07
C PRO A 63 -9.28 -22.58 -11.73
N ALA A 64 -8.18 -22.50 -10.97
CA ALA A 64 -7.33 -23.64 -10.61
C ALA A 64 -7.92 -24.48 -9.45
N LEU A 65 -9.18 -24.92 -9.58
CA LEU A 65 -9.88 -25.60 -8.47
C LEU A 65 -9.30 -26.97 -8.15
N ARG A 66 -8.85 -27.73 -9.15
CA ARG A 66 -8.32 -29.09 -8.95
C ARG A 66 -7.02 -29.10 -8.16
N SER A 67 -6.13 -28.13 -8.40
CA SER A 67 -4.88 -27.99 -7.64
C SER A 67 -5.11 -27.46 -6.23
N ARG A 68 -6.25 -26.80 -5.96
CA ARG A 68 -6.58 -26.22 -4.64
C ARG A 68 -7.45 -27.13 -3.77
N LEU A 69 -8.24 -28.00 -4.37
CA LEU A 69 -9.25 -28.82 -3.69
C LEU A 69 -9.03 -30.33 -3.89
N GLY A 70 -8.08 -30.73 -4.73
CA GLY A 70 -7.74 -32.12 -4.97
C GLY A 70 -6.91 -32.72 -3.82
N PRO A 71 -6.90 -34.05 -3.68
CA PRO A 71 -6.03 -34.72 -2.71
C PRO A 71 -4.56 -34.50 -3.03
N ASP A 72 -3.73 -34.34 -1.98
CA ASP A 72 -2.26 -34.38 -2.07
C ASP A 72 -1.82 -35.82 -2.40
N THR A 73 -1.82 -36.19 -3.68
CA THR A 73 -1.39 -37.52 -4.14
C THR A 73 0.08 -37.57 -4.48
#